data_AF-A0A351MT85-F1
#
_entry.id   AF-A0A351MT85-F1
#
_cell.length_a   1.000
_cell.length_b   1.000
_cell.length_c   1.000
_cell.angle_alpha   90.00
_cell.angle_beta   90.00
_cell.angle_gamma   90.00
#
_symmetry.space_group_name_H-M   'P 1'
#
loop_
_entity.id
_entity.type
_entity.pdbx_description
1 polymer ?
#
loop_
_entity_poly.entity_id
_entity_poly.type
_entity_poly.pdbx_seq_one_letter_code
_entity_poly.pdbx_strand_id
1 'polypeptide(L)'
;MCPAPGHRHPMKRHGFTLVEVLVSLAIFGLAAVALASAYTNVLLARQAMQRLDIEDDGFTRSRAALLETAGLEDAKQGGDIDLPNGQTATWRCDIEPTSVSDLFSVTLEVESTSSASTENDIKRAETFYLLRPSWSLSSDRSKLLAAARERLRKGRPFEGTSTADQQGGGSSTSSGGKGGKGDNNGGKGSGGNTGGG
;
A
#
# COMPACT_ATOMS: atom_id res chain seq x y z
N MET A 1 -45.74 -53.57 68.12
CA MET A 1 -44.86 -52.66 68.92
C MET A 1 -43.64 -53.47 69.34
N CYS A 2 -42.37 -53.13 69.11
CA CYS A 2 -41.68 -51.89 68.68
C CYS A 2 -40.41 -52.27 67.86
N PRO A 3 -39.92 -51.43 66.93
CA PRO A 3 -38.70 -51.71 66.19
C PRO A 3 -37.45 -51.32 66.99
N ALA A 4 -36.38 -52.11 66.85
CA ALA A 4 -35.09 -51.89 67.49
C ALA A 4 -34.39 -50.62 66.96
N PRO A 5 -33.61 -49.91 67.80
CA PRO A 5 -32.96 -48.67 67.40
C PRO A 5 -31.78 -48.94 66.45
N GLY A 6 -31.90 -48.45 65.22
CA GLY A 6 -30.82 -48.43 64.25
C GLY A 6 -29.66 -47.54 64.72
N HIS A 7 -28.45 -48.09 64.72
CA HIS A 7 -27.22 -47.35 64.98
C HIS A 7 -27.04 -46.25 63.94
N ARG A 8 -27.18 -44.99 64.37
CA ARG A 8 -26.80 -43.84 63.56
C ARG A 8 -25.29 -43.67 63.66
N HIS A 9 -24.58 -43.87 62.55
CA HIS A 9 -23.17 -43.51 62.49
C HIS A 9 -23.03 -41.99 62.66
N PRO A 10 -22.30 -41.52 63.68
CA PRO A 10 -22.02 -40.09 63.80
C PRO A 10 -21.09 -39.70 62.64
N MET A 11 -21.58 -38.81 61.77
CA MET A 11 -20.75 -38.19 60.75
C MET A 11 -19.73 -37.30 61.46
N LYS A 12 -18.47 -37.73 61.52
CA LYS A 12 -17.39 -36.95 62.12
C LYS A 12 -17.23 -35.66 61.34
N ARG A 13 -17.57 -34.54 61.97
CA ARG A 13 -17.26 -33.20 61.44
C ARG A 13 -15.79 -32.94 61.73
N HIS A 14 -14.95 -33.07 60.72
CA HIS A 14 -13.54 -32.69 60.79
C HIS A 14 -13.44 -31.17 60.61
N GLY A 15 -12.82 -30.49 61.57
CA GLY A 15 -12.45 -29.08 61.46
C GLY A 15 -11.12 -28.94 60.71
N PHE A 16 -10.93 -27.79 60.06
CA PHE A 16 -9.68 -27.47 59.36
C PHE A 16 -8.52 -27.35 60.36
N THR A 17 -7.39 -27.96 60.03
CA THR A 17 -6.18 -27.83 60.84
C THR A 17 -5.51 -26.49 60.59
N LEU A 18 -4.81 -25.96 61.59
CA LEU A 18 -4.09 -24.68 61.45
C LEU A 18 -3.07 -24.73 60.29
N VAL A 19 -2.41 -25.87 60.10
CA VAL A 19 -1.46 -26.08 59.00
C VAL A 19 -2.15 -26.01 57.63
N GLU A 20 -3.33 -26.61 57.49
CA GLU A 20 -4.09 -26.58 56.24
C GLU A 20 -4.55 -25.17 55.86
N VAL A 21 -4.98 -24.37 56.85
CA VAL A 21 -5.34 -22.97 56.64
C VAL A 21 -4.12 -22.15 56.23
N LEU A 22 -2.95 -22.38 56.85
CA LEU A 22 -1.71 -21.69 56.49
C LEU A 22 -1.27 -22.03 55.06
N VAL A 23 -1.32 -23.31 54.68
CA VAL A 23 -0.98 -23.74 53.30
C VAL A 23 -1.97 -23.14 52.30
N SER A 24 -3.26 -23.14 52.61
CA SER A 24 -4.29 -22.54 51.75
C SER A 24 -4.06 -21.04 51.57
N LEU A 25 -3.72 -20.33 52.64
CA LEU A 25 -3.43 -18.89 52.60
C LEU A 25 -2.15 -18.60 51.80
N ALA A 26 -1.12 -19.44 51.92
CA ALA A 26 0.11 -19.31 51.14
C ALA A 26 -0.15 -19.50 49.63
N ILE A 27 -0.90 -20.54 49.25
CA ILE A 27 -1.27 -20.79 47.85
C ILE A 27 -2.14 -19.66 47.30
N PHE A 28 -3.10 -19.19 48.10
CA PHE A 28 -3.95 -18.06 47.73
C PHE A 28 -3.14 -16.79 47.51
N GLY A 29 -2.18 -16.50 48.38
CA GLY A 29 -1.28 -15.35 48.22
C GLY A 29 -0.48 -15.41 46.93
N LEU A 30 0.10 -16.58 46.60
CA LEU A 30 0.83 -16.77 45.35
C LEU A 30 -0.09 -16.62 44.12
N ALA A 31 -1.30 -17.17 44.18
CA ALA A 31 -2.28 -17.05 43.11
C ALA A 31 -2.73 -15.59 42.90
N ALA A 32 -2.93 -14.82 43.98
CA ALA A 32 -3.31 -13.42 43.92
C ALA A 32 -2.21 -12.57 43.25
N VAL A 33 -0.94 -12.81 43.58
CA VAL A 33 0.20 -12.13 42.94
C VAL A 33 0.30 -12.50 41.46
N ALA A 34 0.17 -13.78 41.11
CA ALA A 34 0.17 -14.23 39.73
C ALA A 34 -0.97 -13.57 38.93
N LEU A 35 -2.18 -13.52 39.49
CA LEU A 35 -3.33 -12.88 38.84
C LEU A 35 -3.13 -11.37 38.68
N ALA A 36 -2.59 -10.68 39.70
CA ALA A 36 -2.28 -9.26 39.62
C ALA A 36 -1.28 -8.97 38.47
N SER A 37 -0.23 -9.78 38.36
CA SER A 37 0.75 -9.65 37.26
C SER A 37 0.15 -9.90 35.88
N ALA A 38 -0.72 -10.89 35.75
CA ALA A 38 -1.42 -11.16 34.50
C ALA A 38 -2.37 -10.02 34.12
N TYR A 39 -3.07 -9.46 35.11
CA TYR A 39 -3.98 -8.34 34.92
C TYR A 39 -3.25 -7.08 34.43
N THR A 40 -2.13 -6.72 35.04
CA THR A 40 -1.32 -5.57 34.59
C THR A 40 -0.83 -5.77 33.16
N ASN A 41 -0.42 -6.98 32.80
CA ASN A 41 0.01 -7.30 31.43
C ASN A 41 -1.12 -7.15 30.42
N VAL A 42 -2.34 -7.60 30.76
CA VAL A 42 -3.51 -7.44 29.89
C VAL A 42 -3.90 -5.97 29.73
N LEU A 43 -3.84 -5.18 30.81
CA LEU A 43 -4.17 -3.76 30.75
C LEU A 43 -3.18 -2.99 29.88
N LEU A 44 -1.89 -3.26 30.05
CA LEU A 44 -0.83 -2.67 29.22
C LEU A 44 -0.96 -3.10 27.76
N ALA A 45 -1.24 -4.39 27.50
CA ALA A 45 -1.47 -4.89 26.15
C ALA A 45 -2.67 -4.20 25.49
N ARG A 46 -3.76 -3.96 26.22
CA ARG A 46 -4.92 -3.21 25.68
C ARG A 46 -4.58 -1.78 25.32
N GLN A 47 -3.84 -1.07 26.18
CA GLN A 47 -3.40 0.30 25.89
C GLN A 47 -2.47 0.34 24.68
N ALA A 48 -1.56 -0.62 24.56
CA ALA A 48 -0.68 -0.73 23.39
C ALA A 48 -1.47 -1.02 22.10
N MET A 49 -2.43 -1.96 22.13
CA MET A 49 -3.28 -2.27 20.97
C MET A 49 -4.13 -1.09 20.52
N GLN A 50 -4.69 -0.31 21.45
CA GLN A 50 -5.47 0.89 21.10
C GLN A 50 -4.62 1.94 20.37
N ARG A 51 -3.34 2.10 20.74
CA ARG A 51 -2.43 3.02 20.06
C ARG A 51 -2.11 2.55 18.65
N LEU A 52 -1.78 1.26 18.49
CA LEU A 52 -1.48 0.67 17.18
C LEU A 52 -2.66 0.75 16.20
N ASP A 53 -3.88 0.53 16.68
CA ASP A 53 -5.10 0.60 15.85
C ASP A 53 -5.34 2.01 15.30
N ILE A 54 -5.13 3.04 16.14
CA ILE A 54 -5.23 4.45 15.74
C ILE A 54 -4.14 4.81 14.73
N GLU A 55 -2.91 4.35 14.95
CA GLU A 55 -1.79 4.58 14.03
C GLU A 55 -2.02 3.96 12.66
N ASP A 56 -2.58 2.74 12.63
CA ASP A 56 -2.84 2.02 11.38
C ASP A 56 -4.07 2.58 10.64
N ASP A 57 -5.13 2.98 11.35
CA ASP A 57 -6.30 3.64 10.76
C ASP A 57 -5.92 5.00 10.15
N GLY A 58 -5.16 5.82 10.88
CA GLY A 58 -4.67 7.10 10.38
C GLY A 58 -3.83 6.94 9.12
N PHE A 59 -2.85 6.04 9.15
CA PHE A 59 -1.99 5.78 8.00
C PHE A 59 -2.77 5.22 6.79
N THR A 60 -3.69 4.29 7.02
CA THR A 60 -4.51 3.69 5.95
C THR A 60 -5.40 4.73 5.28
N ARG A 61 -6.01 5.64 6.06
CA ARG A 61 -6.82 6.73 5.53
C ARG A 61 -5.98 7.77 4.79
N SER A 62 -4.84 8.18 5.33
CA SER A 62 -3.90 9.10 4.66
C SER A 62 -3.42 8.55 3.33
N ARG A 63 -3.12 7.24 3.29
CA ARG A 63 -2.75 6.57 2.03
C ARG A 63 -3.91 6.57 1.03
N ALA A 64 -5.14 6.33 1.48
CA ALA A 64 -6.32 6.41 0.60
C ALA A 64 -6.50 7.84 0.04
N ALA A 65 -6.36 8.87 0.87
CA ALA A 65 -6.46 10.27 0.46
C ALA A 65 -5.38 10.67 -0.57
N LEU A 66 -4.14 10.22 -0.37
CA LEU A 66 -3.06 10.41 -1.34
C LEU A 66 -3.40 9.74 -2.69
N LEU A 67 -3.96 8.53 -2.67
CA LEU A 67 -4.33 7.80 -3.88
C LEU A 67 -5.48 8.47 -4.63
N GLU A 68 -6.41 9.11 -3.92
CA GLU A 68 -7.52 9.86 -4.50
C GLU A 68 -7.08 11.21 -5.11
N THR A 69 -6.04 11.82 -4.52
CA THR A 69 -5.57 13.15 -4.93
C THR A 69 -4.96 13.10 -6.33
N ALA A 70 -5.64 13.69 -7.32
CA ALA A 70 -5.30 13.59 -8.75
C ALA A 70 -4.03 14.38 -9.14
N GLY A 71 -3.82 15.56 -8.56
CA GLY A 71 -2.73 16.49 -8.86
C GLY A 71 -1.45 16.21 -8.09
N LEU A 72 -0.30 16.42 -8.74
CA LEU A 72 1.02 16.24 -8.11
C LEU A 72 1.26 17.26 -6.99
N GLU A 73 0.94 18.54 -7.25
CA GLU A 73 1.19 19.62 -6.30
C GLU A 73 0.24 19.52 -5.09
N ASP A 74 -1.02 19.14 -5.32
CA ASP A 74 -1.98 18.85 -4.25
C ASP A 74 -1.49 17.70 -3.36
N ALA A 75 -0.94 16.64 -3.96
CA ALA A 75 -0.38 15.50 -3.23
C ALA A 75 0.86 15.88 -2.39
N LYS A 76 1.68 16.83 -2.85
CA LYS A 76 2.82 17.36 -2.06
C LYS A 76 2.36 18.27 -0.92
N GLN A 77 1.28 19.03 -1.14
CA GLN A 77 0.72 19.91 -0.12
C GLN A 77 0.21 19.12 1.08
N GLY A 78 -0.33 17.92 0.83
CA GLY A 78 -0.84 17.02 1.86
C GLY A 78 -2.25 17.40 2.30
N GLY A 79 -2.66 16.93 3.48
CA GLY A 79 -3.97 17.23 4.02
C GLY A 79 -4.17 16.71 5.44
N ASP A 80 -5.34 17.04 5.99
CA ASP A 80 -5.76 16.62 7.33
C ASP A 80 -6.92 15.64 7.24
N ILE A 81 -6.93 14.65 8.12
CA ILE A 81 -7.97 13.62 8.21
C ILE A 81 -8.45 13.53 9.65
N ASP A 82 -9.76 13.61 9.82
CA ASP A 82 -10.39 13.39 11.11
C ASP A 82 -10.42 11.89 11.44
N LEU A 83 -9.84 11.54 12.59
CA LEU A 83 -9.87 10.20 13.14
C LEU A 83 -10.96 10.08 14.22
N PRO A 84 -11.38 8.85 14.55
CA PRO A 84 -12.22 8.61 15.71
C PRO A 84 -11.63 9.24 16.99
N ASN A 85 -12.50 9.61 17.93
CA ASN A 85 -12.13 10.24 19.22
C ASN A 85 -11.62 11.69 19.14
N GLY A 86 -11.87 12.40 18.03
CA GLY A 86 -11.50 13.82 17.90
C GLY A 86 -10.00 14.05 17.76
N GLN A 87 -9.30 13.07 17.19
CA GLN A 87 -7.91 13.17 16.77
C GLN A 87 -7.85 13.57 15.29
N THR A 88 -6.74 14.18 14.88
CA THR A 88 -6.52 14.56 13.49
C THR A 88 -5.16 14.04 13.05
N ALA A 89 -5.14 13.33 11.92
CA ALA A 89 -3.92 12.91 11.24
C ALA A 89 -3.61 13.87 10.09
N THR A 90 -2.48 14.55 10.19
CA THR A 90 -1.93 15.37 9.12
C THR A 90 -0.96 14.53 8.32
N TRP A 91 -1.14 14.47 7.00
CA TRP A 91 -0.24 13.75 6.12
C TRP A 91 0.45 14.67 5.14
N ARG A 92 1.70 14.32 4.81
CA ARG A 92 2.53 15.02 3.83
C ARG A 92 3.29 14.01 2.99
N CYS A 93 3.56 14.37 1.74
CA CYS A 93 4.32 13.52 0.83
C CYS A 93 5.56 14.23 0.29
N ASP A 94 6.66 13.50 0.26
CA ASP A 94 7.76 13.80 -0.65
C ASP A 94 7.64 12.90 -1.89
N ILE A 95 7.73 13.50 -3.08
CA ILE A 95 7.49 12.82 -4.36
C ILE A 95 8.67 13.07 -5.29
N GLU A 96 9.44 12.01 -5.54
CA GLU A 96 10.60 12.03 -6.42
C GLU A 96 10.32 11.27 -7.74
N PRO A 97 10.64 11.85 -8.91
CA PRO A 97 10.52 11.14 -10.18
C PRO A 97 11.58 10.05 -10.30
N THR A 98 11.23 8.91 -10.89
CA THR A 98 12.19 7.82 -11.13
C THR A 98 12.71 7.82 -12.57
N SER A 99 13.67 6.94 -12.88
CA SER A 99 14.14 6.71 -14.25
C SER A 99 13.11 6.04 -15.17
N VAL A 100 11.98 5.58 -14.62
CA VAL A 100 10.88 4.96 -15.36
C VAL A 100 9.78 6.00 -15.50
N SER A 101 9.25 6.16 -16.71
CA SER A 101 8.16 7.11 -16.95
C SER A 101 6.95 6.78 -16.10
N ASP A 102 6.30 7.83 -15.60
CA ASP A 102 5.04 7.77 -14.85
C ASP A 102 5.14 7.03 -13.50
N LEU A 103 6.34 6.56 -13.12
CA LEU A 103 6.63 5.91 -11.85
C LEU A 103 7.35 6.88 -10.92
N PHE A 104 6.78 7.08 -9.74
CA PHE A 104 7.27 8.02 -8.73
C PHE A 104 7.61 7.27 -7.44
N SER A 105 8.70 7.66 -6.79
CA SER A 105 9.00 7.26 -5.42
C SER A 105 8.30 8.24 -4.50
N VAL A 106 7.41 7.75 -3.64
CA VAL A 106 6.61 8.58 -2.74
C VAL A 106 6.90 8.17 -1.31
N THR A 107 7.35 9.12 -0.50
CA THR A 107 7.50 8.98 0.94
C THR A 107 6.32 9.67 1.59
N LEU A 108 5.40 8.88 2.14
CA LEU A 108 4.22 9.35 2.87
C LEU A 108 4.57 9.45 4.36
N GLU A 109 4.49 10.65 4.91
CA GLU A 109 4.63 10.93 6.33
C GLU A 109 3.26 11.26 6.93
N VAL A 110 2.93 10.64 8.05
CA VAL A 110 1.67 10.83 8.77
C VAL A 110 1.99 11.17 10.21
N GLU A 111 1.41 12.28 10.68
CA GLU A 111 1.54 12.82 12.03
C GLU A 111 0.15 12.84 12.67
N SER A 112 -0.04 12.06 13.72
CA SER A 112 -1.32 11.96 14.43
C SER A 112 -1.26 12.79 15.71
N THR A 113 -2.06 13.88 15.75
CA THR A 113 -2.15 14.74 16.93
C THR A 113 -3.37 14.38 17.77
N SER A 114 -3.16 14.22 19.08
CA SER A 114 -4.26 14.05 20.04
C SER A 114 -4.45 15.31 20.87
N SER A 115 -5.65 15.87 20.81
CA SER A 115 -6.07 17.07 21.57
C SER A 115 -5.94 16.92 23.10
N ALA A 116 -5.75 15.70 23.62
CA ALA A 116 -5.68 15.42 25.05
C ALA A 116 -4.26 15.47 25.64
N SER A 117 -3.18 15.40 24.84
CA SER A 117 -1.80 15.36 25.36
C SER A 117 -0.77 15.68 24.26
N THR A 118 0.03 16.73 24.46
CA THR A 118 1.13 17.18 23.58
C THR A 118 2.27 16.16 23.44
N GLU A 119 2.30 15.12 24.28
CA GLU A 119 3.41 14.15 24.36
C GLU A 119 3.23 12.91 23.47
N ASN A 120 2.08 12.74 22.80
CA ASN A 120 1.81 11.58 21.93
C ASN A 120 1.72 11.97 20.46
N ASP A 121 2.66 12.80 20.00
CA ASP A 121 2.81 13.05 18.57
C ASP A 121 3.45 11.83 17.91
N ILE A 122 2.67 11.09 17.14
CA ILE A 122 3.12 9.85 16.51
C ILE A 122 3.40 10.13 15.05
N LYS A 123 4.67 9.98 14.65
CA LYS A 123 5.13 10.13 13.28
C LYS A 123 5.42 8.76 12.67
N ARG A 124 4.78 8.46 11.54
CA ARG A 124 5.04 7.26 10.74
C ARG A 124 5.36 7.68 9.31
N ALA A 125 6.43 7.12 8.74
CA ALA A 125 6.83 7.36 7.37
C ALA A 125 6.97 6.04 6.60
N GLU A 126 6.44 5.98 5.38
CA GLU A 126 6.60 4.82 4.49
C GLU A 126 6.89 5.27 3.07
N THR A 127 7.88 4.63 2.44
CA THR A 127 8.24 4.88 1.04
C THR A 127 7.71 3.77 0.15
N PHE A 128 6.99 4.14 -0.90
CA PHE A 128 6.47 3.21 -1.90
C PHE A 128 6.46 3.82 -3.30
N TYR A 129 6.30 2.98 -4.32
CA TYR A 129 6.22 3.43 -5.71
C TYR A 129 4.77 3.60 -6.17
N LEU A 130 4.48 4.73 -6.82
CA LEU A 130 3.16 5.02 -7.40
C LEU A 130 3.25 5.23 -8.91
N LEU A 131 2.38 4.54 -9.64
CA LEU A 131 2.19 4.74 -11.08
C LEU A 131 1.12 5.82 -11.29
N ARG A 132 1.51 7.00 -11.74
CA ARG A 132 0.63 8.17 -11.91
C ARG A 132 0.92 8.89 -13.23
N PRO A 133 0.35 8.42 -14.36
CA PRO A 133 0.53 9.07 -15.65
C PRO A 133 0.01 10.52 -15.74
N SER A 134 -0.88 10.92 -14.82
CA SER A 134 -1.38 12.29 -14.69
C SER A 134 -0.36 13.27 -14.10
N TRP A 135 0.68 12.78 -13.40
CA TRP A 135 1.68 13.61 -12.74
C TRP A 135 2.87 13.95 -13.64
N SER A 136 3.14 13.12 -14.65
CA SER A 136 4.21 13.35 -15.61
C SER A 136 3.80 14.38 -16.65
N LEU A 137 4.64 15.39 -16.88
CA LEU A 137 4.51 16.28 -18.02
C LEU A 137 4.94 15.56 -19.31
N SER A 138 4.27 15.84 -20.43
CA SER A 138 4.52 15.20 -21.73
C SER A 138 5.97 15.38 -22.23
N SER A 139 6.60 16.50 -21.87
CA SER A 139 8.01 16.79 -22.15
C SER A 139 8.97 15.88 -21.39
N ASP A 140 8.69 15.58 -20.13
CA ASP A 140 9.58 14.76 -19.29
C ASP A 140 9.44 13.28 -19.63
N ARG A 141 8.22 12.84 -19.94
CA ARG A 141 7.97 11.51 -20.53
C ARG A 141 8.79 11.29 -21.81
N SER A 142 8.80 12.27 -22.71
CA SER A 142 9.54 12.18 -23.98
C SER A 142 11.05 12.06 -23.77
N LYS A 143 11.62 12.81 -22.81
CA LYS A 143 13.04 12.70 -22.44
C LYS A 143 13.37 11.34 -21.82
N LEU A 144 12.54 10.85 -20.90
CA LEU A 144 12.72 9.55 -20.26
C LEU A 144 12.62 8.41 -21.28
N LEU A 145 11.67 8.47 -22.22
CA LEU A 145 11.55 7.52 -23.32
C LEU A 145 12.76 7.56 -24.25
N ALA A 146 13.26 8.74 -24.61
CA ALA A 146 14.47 8.88 -25.42
C ALA A 146 15.71 8.29 -24.72
N ALA A 147 15.87 8.58 -23.43
CA ALA A 147 16.96 8.03 -22.62
C ALA A 147 16.86 6.49 -22.47
N ALA A 148 15.66 5.96 -22.25
CA ALA A 148 15.41 4.53 -22.19
C ALA A 148 15.70 3.85 -23.54
N ARG A 149 15.28 4.46 -24.65
CA ARG A 149 15.57 3.98 -26.01
C ARG A 149 17.07 3.95 -26.29
N GLU A 150 17.80 4.98 -25.87
CA GLU A 150 19.25 5.04 -26.02
C GLU A 150 19.96 3.97 -25.17
N ARG A 151 19.49 3.73 -23.93
CA ARG A 151 19.99 2.64 -23.08
C ARG A 151 19.77 1.27 -23.73
N LEU A 152 18.59 1.03 -24.29
CA LEU A 152 18.28 -0.21 -25.01
C LEU A 152 19.12 -0.36 -26.29
N ARG A 153 19.38 0.73 -27.02
CA ARG A 153 20.25 0.74 -28.20
C ARG A 153 21.70 0.39 -27.86
N LYS A 154 22.23 0.93 -26.76
CA LYS A 154 23.59 0.62 -26.28
C LYS A 154 23.71 -0.79 -25.69
N GLY A 155 22.65 -1.27 -25.03
CA GLY A 155 22.62 -2.57 -24.35
C GLY A 155 22.29 -3.76 -25.25
N ARG A 156 21.85 -3.55 -26.50
CA ARG A 156 21.70 -4.62 -27.50
C ARG A 156 22.92 -4.64 -28.43
N PRO A 157 23.95 -5.45 -28.15
CA PRO A 157 24.73 -6.02 -29.23
C PRO A 157 23.81 -7.05 -29.90
N PHE A 158 22.94 -6.58 -30.80
CA PHE A 158 22.42 -7.50 -31.80
C PHE A 158 23.60 -7.78 -32.74
N GLU A 159 24.37 -8.79 -32.39
CA GLU A 159 25.32 -9.45 -33.28
C GLU A 159 24.49 -10.15 -34.34
N GLY A 160 24.06 -9.38 -35.35
CA GLY A 160 23.53 -9.95 -36.57
C GLY A 160 24.66 -10.75 -37.18
N THR A 161 24.56 -12.08 -37.13
CA THR A 161 25.37 -12.95 -37.97
C THR A 161 25.06 -12.57 -39.41
N SER A 162 25.92 -11.71 -39.94
CA SER A 162 26.00 -11.33 -41.33
C SER A 162 26.72 -12.46 -42.04
N THR A 163 26.02 -13.58 -42.26
CA THR A 163 26.48 -14.59 -43.22
C THR A 163 25.78 -14.33 -44.54
N ALA A 164 26.33 -13.40 -45.29
CA ALA A 164 26.29 -13.48 -46.74
C ALA A 164 27.24 -14.63 -47.15
N ASP A 165 26.66 -15.78 -47.53
CA ASP A 165 26.99 -16.56 -48.73
C ASP A 165 26.43 -17.99 -48.60
N GLN A 166 25.36 -18.28 -49.32
CA GLN A 166 25.31 -19.51 -50.11
C GLN A 166 24.32 -19.40 -51.27
N GLN A 167 24.94 -19.37 -52.43
CA GLN A 167 24.41 -19.48 -53.78
C GLN A 167 23.70 -20.82 -54.02
N GLY A 168 22.52 -20.79 -54.66
CA GLY A 168 21.98 -21.95 -55.37
C GLY A 168 20.46 -22.04 -55.45
N GLY A 169 19.89 -21.75 -56.62
CA GLY A 169 18.54 -22.21 -57.00
C GLY A 169 17.71 -21.16 -57.74
N GLY A 170 17.91 -21.04 -59.06
CA GLY A 170 17.15 -20.12 -59.92
C GLY A 170 15.83 -20.69 -60.46
N SER A 171 14.95 -19.77 -60.89
CA SER A 171 13.97 -19.83 -62.00
C SER A 171 12.96 -18.69 -61.76
N SER A 172 12.49 -17.84 -62.67
CA SER A 172 12.62 -17.71 -64.12
C SER A 172 12.12 -16.31 -64.51
N THR A 173 12.72 -15.75 -65.56
CA THR A 173 12.40 -14.54 -66.33
C THR A 173 10.99 -14.47 -66.94
N SER A 174 10.42 -13.25 -67.04
CA SER A 174 9.86 -12.67 -68.29
C SER A 174 9.58 -11.15 -68.09
N SER A 175 10.35 -10.25 -68.73
CA SER A 175 9.98 -9.39 -69.88
C SER A 175 8.65 -8.63 -69.71
N GLY A 176 8.50 -7.30 -69.81
CA GLY A 176 9.20 -6.25 -70.56
C GLY A 176 8.13 -5.29 -71.13
N GLY A 177 8.40 -3.97 -71.18
CA GLY A 177 7.53 -2.96 -71.85
C GLY A 177 7.33 -1.69 -70.98
N LYS A 178 8.12 -0.62 -71.10
CA LYS A 178 8.24 0.42 -72.16
C LYS A 178 7.12 1.48 -72.14
N GLY A 179 7.42 2.62 -71.53
CA GLY A 179 7.19 4.00 -72.02
C GLY A 179 5.76 4.53 -72.21
N GLY A 180 5.47 5.69 -71.62
CA GLY A 180 4.32 6.51 -72.01
C GLY A 180 4.13 7.77 -71.15
N LYS A 181 4.64 8.90 -71.65
CA LYS A 181 4.40 10.27 -71.16
C LYS A 181 3.01 10.73 -71.62
N GLY A 182 2.26 11.43 -70.76
CA GLY A 182 0.98 12.06 -71.10
C GLY A 182 0.65 13.17 -70.11
N ASP A 183 0.72 14.41 -70.60
CA ASP A 183 0.36 15.66 -69.91
C ASP A 183 -1.18 15.91 -69.91
N ASN A 184 -1.58 16.94 -69.15
CA ASN A 184 -2.85 17.70 -69.19
C ASN A 184 -4.10 17.08 -68.52
N ASN A 185 -5.06 17.83 -67.97
CA ASN A 185 -5.25 19.24 -67.59
C ASN A 185 -6.69 19.29 -66.98
N GLY A 186 -6.93 20.21 -66.03
CA GLY A 186 -8.22 20.89 -65.88
C GLY A 186 -9.34 20.20 -65.09
N GLY A 187 -9.86 20.89 -64.08
CA GLY A 187 -11.12 20.51 -63.43
C GLY A 187 -11.44 21.33 -62.19
N LYS A 188 -12.02 22.51 -62.39
CA LYS A 188 -12.47 23.48 -61.38
C LYS A 188 -13.87 23.14 -60.88
N GLY A 189 -14.14 23.33 -59.58
CA GLY A 189 -15.49 23.39 -58.97
C GLY A 189 -15.35 23.27 -57.44
N SER A 190 -15.43 24.33 -56.62
CA SER A 190 -16.53 25.26 -56.30
C SER A 190 -17.78 24.56 -55.75
N GLY A 191 -18.07 24.80 -54.47
CA GLY A 191 -19.37 24.49 -53.84
C GLY A 191 -19.26 24.38 -52.33
N GLY A 192 -19.53 25.48 -51.61
CA GLY A 192 -19.71 25.47 -50.16
C GLY A 192 -21.14 25.10 -49.74
N ASN A 193 -21.30 24.73 -48.46
CA ASN A 193 -22.55 24.84 -47.67
C ASN A 193 -22.17 24.55 -46.19
N THR A 194 -22.12 25.50 -45.25
CA THR A 194 -23.17 26.12 -44.40
C THR A 194 -24.13 25.18 -43.65
N GLY A 195 -24.19 25.40 -42.32
CA GLY A 195 -25.28 25.03 -41.39
C GLY A 195 -25.19 23.62 -40.82
N GLY A 196 -25.31 23.35 -39.52
CA GLY A 196 -25.98 24.09 -38.44
C GLY A 196 -26.90 23.10 -37.71
N GLY A 197 -26.71 22.95 -36.40
CA GLY A 197 -27.47 22.07 -35.51
C GLY A 197 -26.77 21.98 -34.16
#